data_AF-A0A831QQP5-F1
#
_entry.id   AF-A0A831QQP5-F1
#
_cell.length_a   1.000
_cell.length_b   1.000
_cell.length_c   1.000
_cell.angle_alpha   90.00
_cell.angle_beta   90.00
_cell.angle_gamma   90.00
#
_symmetry.space_group_name_H-M   'P 1'
#
loop_
_entity.id
_entity.type
_entity.pdbx_description
1 polymer ?
#
loop_
_entity_poly.entity_id
_entity_poly.type
_entity_poly.pdbx_seq_one_letter_code
_entity_poly.pdbx_strand_id
1 'polypeptide(L)'
;MLKRTLSIILIALLFNSCWKDKSPEDLIRLKDKFKSTVSSFENKKETANKNVTKGLETLNALKSALEETKNEDKEFAKVYGDWEKVDRRVENLNKEYEDLKQKATDLFTAMETQTNSLSDKTAKKTLTNAIGKARSEYNATLVNTAKAIDKLRLLHGDAVEVVKALEVAAALNSFDNINDQMKSIEGRVDGIMEELNVAVIESKKLYEKKITELDDEMPLP
;
A
#
# COMPACT_ATOMS: atom_id res chain seq x y z
N MET A 1 -52.16 32.90 -37.84
CA MET A 1 -51.02 33.19 -36.94
C MET A 1 -50.50 31.96 -36.17
N LEU A 2 -51.07 30.75 -36.35
CA LEU A 2 -50.66 29.54 -35.62
C LEU A 2 -49.40 28.82 -36.15
N LYS A 3 -48.93 29.14 -37.36
CA LYS A 3 -47.78 28.45 -37.99
C LYS A 3 -46.41 29.03 -37.61
N ARG A 4 -46.35 30.29 -37.16
CA ARG A 4 -45.08 30.94 -36.76
C ARG A 4 -44.69 30.68 -35.31
N THR A 5 -45.63 30.35 -34.44
CA THR A 5 -45.38 30.04 -33.03
C THR A 5 -44.94 28.59 -32.80
N LEU A 6 -45.32 27.64 -33.67
CA LEU A 6 -44.87 26.24 -33.56
C LEU A 6 -43.36 26.06 -33.83
N SER A 7 -42.76 26.89 -34.69
CA SER A 7 -41.33 26.77 -35.02
C SER A 7 -40.39 27.22 -33.91
N ILE A 8 -40.86 28.07 -32.99
CA ILE A 8 -40.03 28.61 -31.89
C ILE A 8 -39.96 27.63 -30.72
N ILE A 9 -41.00 26.82 -30.51
CA ILE A 9 -41.04 25.79 -29.44
C ILE A 9 -40.14 24.60 -29.79
N LEU A 10 -40.00 24.25 -31.08
CA LEU A 10 -39.16 23.12 -31.52
C LEU A 10 -37.66 23.42 -31.38
N ILE A 11 -37.25 24.69 -31.46
CA ILE A 11 -35.83 25.10 -31.31
C ILE A 11 -35.45 25.17 -29.81
N ALA A 12 -36.38 25.54 -28.93
CA ALA A 12 -36.12 25.59 -27.48
C ALA A 12 -35.93 24.20 -26.83
N LEU A 13 -36.47 23.14 -27.43
CA LEU A 13 -36.29 21.76 -26.95
C LEU A 13 -34.96 21.11 -27.38
N LEU A 14 -34.23 21.71 -28.33
CA LEU A 14 -32.93 21.20 -28.79
C LEU A 14 -31.73 21.74 -27.98
N PHE A 15 -31.95 22.70 -27.08
CA PHE A 15 -30.88 23.27 -26.24
C PHE A 15 -30.81 22.70 -24.81
N ASN A 16 -31.73 21.82 -24.40
CA ASN A 16 -31.71 21.21 -23.08
C ASN A 16 -30.91 19.89 -22.98
N SER A 17 -30.27 19.44 -24.06
CA SER A 17 -29.47 18.21 -24.05
C SER A 17 -27.96 18.41 -23.99
N CYS A 18 -27.45 19.64 -23.94
CA CYS A 18 -26.00 19.88 -24.05
C CYS A 18 -25.25 19.92 -22.69
N TRP A 19 -25.92 19.64 -21.57
CA TRP A 19 -25.34 19.72 -20.22
C TRP A 19 -25.63 18.46 -19.39
N LYS A 20 -25.92 17.35 -20.07
CA LYS A 20 -26.05 16.02 -19.45
C LYS A 20 -24.92 15.11 -19.87
N ASP A 21 -23.74 15.67 -20.17
CA ASP A 21 -22.49 14.95 -20.03
C ASP A 21 -22.25 14.76 -18.53
N LYS A 22 -22.92 13.75 -17.97
CA LYS A 22 -22.32 13.04 -16.85
C LYS A 22 -20.96 12.60 -17.37
N SER A 23 -19.87 13.17 -16.86
CA SER A 23 -18.55 12.63 -17.16
C SER A 23 -18.63 11.12 -16.95
N PRO A 24 -18.38 10.28 -17.98
CA PRO A 24 -18.54 8.83 -17.88
C PRO A 24 -17.70 8.22 -16.74
N GLU A 25 -16.68 8.95 -16.29
CA GLU A 25 -15.77 8.62 -15.22
C GLU A 25 -15.91 9.66 -14.11
N ASP A 26 -16.65 9.28 -13.06
CA ASP A 26 -16.74 10.09 -11.85
C ASP A 26 -15.39 10.08 -11.12
N LEU A 27 -14.51 11.01 -11.54
CA LEU A 27 -13.14 11.15 -11.04
C LEU A 27 -13.12 11.43 -9.53
N ILE A 28 -14.13 12.13 -9.01
CA ILE A 28 -14.30 12.38 -7.58
C ILE A 28 -14.53 11.05 -6.87
N ARG A 29 -15.46 10.22 -7.34
CA ARG A 29 -15.71 8.89 -6.78
C ARG A 29 -14.48 7.97 -6.87
N LEU A 30 -13.69 8.03 -7.94
CA LEU A 30 -12.46 7.25 -8.05
C LEU A 30 -11.39 7.73 -7.07
N LYS A 31 -11.25 9.04 -6.89
CA LYS A 31 -10.38 9.64 -5.88
C LYS A 31 -10.78 9.22 -4.46
N ASP A 32 -12.07 9.21 -4.15
CA ASP A 32 -12.59 8.76 -2.85
C ASP A 32 -12.34 7.26 -2.60
N LYS A 33 -12.53 6.43 -3.62
CA LYS A 33 -12.19 4.99 -3.55
C LYS A 33 -10.70 4.78 -3.31
N PHE A 34 -9.84 5.48 -4.05
CA PHE A 34 -8.40 5.41 -3.87
C PHE A 34 -8.01 5.84 -2.44
N LYS A 35 -8.54 6.96 -1.95
CA LYS A 35 -8.34 7.41 -0.56
C LYS A 35 -8.75 6.33 0.46
N SER A 36 -9.91 5.70 0.27
CA SER A 36 -10.35 4.62 1.16
C SER A 36 -9.39 3.43 1.14
N THR A 37 -8.89 3.04 -0.03
CA THR A 37 -7.91 1.95 -0.15
C THR A 37 -6.58 2.31 0.50
N VAL A 38 -6.13 3.56 0.41
CA VAL A 38 -4.93 4.04 1.13
C VAL A 38 -5.09 3.92 2.64
N SER A 39 -6.24 4.31 3.20
CA SER A 39 -6.52 4.12 4.62
C SER A 39 -6.59 2.65 5.03
N SER A 40 -7.15 1.78 4.18
CA SER A 40 -7.17 0.33 4.42
C SER A 40 -5.75 -0.25 4.47
N PHE A 41 -4.92 0.11 3.48
CA PHE A 41 -3.52 -0.29 3.40
C PHE A 41 -2.72 0.18 4.62
N GLU A 42 -2.87 1.44 5.02
CA GLU A 42 -2.22 2.01 6.22
C GLU A 42 -2.57 1.21 7.49
N ASN A 43 -3.86 0.90 7.69
CA ASN A 43 -4.32 0.10 8.84
C ASN A 43 -3.75 -1.33 8.83
N LYS A 44 -3.69 -1.98 7.66
CA LYS A 44 -3.09 -3.32 7.55
C LYS A 44 -1.59 -3.29 7.78
N LYS A 45 -0.88 -2.27 7.26
CA LYS A 45 0.55 -2.05 7.52
C LYS A 45 0.81 -1.91 9.02
N GLU A 46 0.06 -1.07 9.73
CA GLU A 46 0.19 -0.92 11.18
C GLU A 46 -0.08 -2.23 11.94
N THR A 47 -1.09 -2.99 11.50
CA THR A 47 -1.40 -4.29 12.11
C THR A 47 -0.28 -5.30 11.85
N ALA A 48 0.28 -5.35 10.65
CA ALA A 48 1.41 -6.19 10.32
C ALA A 48 2.62 -5.83 11.19
N ASN A 49 2.93 -4.54 11.31
CA ASN A 49 4.02 -4.05 12.16
C ASN A 49 3.87 -4.53 13.62
N LYS A 50 2.70 -4.30 14.22
CA LYS A 50 2.41 -4.75 15.60
C LYS A 50 2.61 -6.26 15.80
N ASN A 51 2.23 -7.08 14.81
CA ASN A 51 2.42 -8.53 14.91
C ASN A 51 3.89 -8.93 14.72
N VAL A 52 4.64 -8.26 13.84
CA VAL A 52 6.08 -8.49 13.66
C VAL A 52 6.83 -8.15 14.96
N THR A 53 6.57 -6.99 15.56
CA THR A 53 7.15 -6.61 16.87
C THR A 53 6.85 -7.65 17.94
N LYS A 54 5.58 -8.08 18.06
CA LYS A 54 5.18 -9.12 19.01
C LYS A 54 5.83 -10.47 18.71
N GLY A 55 6.00 -10.84 17.44
CA GLY A 55 6.72 -12.05 17.02
C GLY A 55 8.18 -12.02 17.48
N LEU A 56 8.86 -10.88 17.33
CA LEU A 56 10.22 -10.69 17.83
C LEU A 56 10.31 -10.76 19.36
N GLU A 57 9.41 -10.08 20.07
CA GLU A 57 9.36 -10.11 21.54
C GLU A 57 9.21 -11.54 22.07
N THR A 58 8.33 -12.34 21.44
CA THR A 58 8.13 -13.73 21.84
C THR A 58 9.28 -14.65 21.45
N LEU A 59 9.92 -14.42 20.31
CA LEU A 59 11.13 -15.13 19.90
C LEU A 59 12.29 -14.90 20.89
N ASN A 60 12.48 -13.64 21.32
CA ASN A 60 13.45 -13.29 22.35
C ASN A 60 13.13 -13.95 23.70
N ALA A 61 11.86 -13.94 24.10
CA ALA A 61 11.43 -14.57 25.34
C ALA A 61 11.64 -16.10 25.32
N LEU A 62 11.43 -16.76 24.17
CA LEU A 62 11.69 -18.18 24.00
C LEU A 62 13.16 -18.51 24.24
N LYS A 63 14.10 -17.74 23.66
CA LYS A 63 15.53 -17.95 23.91
C LYS A 63 15.87 -17.94 25.39
N SER A 64 15.39 -16.94 26.14
CA SER A 64 15.62 -16.87 27.59
C SER A 64 14.96 -18.03 28.35
N ALA A 65 13.76 -18.45 27.94
CA ALA A 65 13.07 -19.57 28.59
C ALA A 65 13.80 -20.91 28.39
N LEU A 66 14.42 -21.12 27.23
CA LEU A 66 15.22 -22.30 26.92
C LEU A 66 16.52 -22.33 27.73
N GLU A 67 17.22 -21.20 27.86
CA GLU A 67 18.41 -21.08 28.73
C GLU A 67 18.09 -21.38 30.21
N GLU A 68 16.86 -21.07 30.64
CA GLU A 68 16.37 -21.33 31.99
C GLU A 68 15.68 -22.70 32.16
N THR A 69 15.59 -23.53 31.11
CA THR A 69 14.93 -24.85 31.10
C THR A 69 13.45 -24.84 31.55
N LYS A 70 12.68 -23.83 31.14
CA LYS A 70 11.29 -23.63 31.58
C LYS A 70 10.26 -23.87 30.48
N ASN A 71 9.36 -24.85 30.69
CA ASN A 71 8.12 -25.06 29.91
C ASN A 71 8.28 -24.92 28.38
N GLU A 72 9.31 -25.57 27.82
CA GLU A 72 9.78 -25.38 26.45
C GLU A 72 8.67 -25.53 25.40
N ASP A 73 7.90 -26.62 25.46
CA ASP A 73 6.78 -26.89 24.54
C ASP A 73 5.77 -25.75 24.46
N LYS A 74 5.44 -25.15 25.61
CA LYS A 74 4.47 -24.06 25.70
C LYS A 74 5.01 -22.79 25.05
N GLU A 75 6.30 -22.49 25.25
CA GLU A 75 6.93 -21.32 24.66
C GLU A 75 7.11 -21.47 23.15
N PHE A 76 7.49 -22.67 22.66
CA PHE A 76 7.53 -22.94 21.22
C PHE A 76 6.16 -22.78 20.57
N ALA A 77 5.10 -23.37 21.14
CA ALA A 77 3.74 -23.24 20.62
C ALA A 77 3.27 -21.78 20.53
N LYS A 78 3.63 -20.96 21.53
CA LYS A 78 3.33 -19.52 21.55
C LYS A 78 4.06 -18.77 20.44
N VAL A 79 5.34 -19.04 20.22
CA VAL A 79 6.13 -18.39 19.17
C VAL A 79 5.62 -18.79 17.78
N TYR A 80 5.37 -20.08 17.53
CA TYR A 80 4.75 -20.52 16.27
C TYR A 80 3.42 -19.83 16.01
N GLY A 81 2.54 -19.76 17.02
CA GLY A 81 1.24 -19.11 16.88
C GLY A 81 1.31 -17.61 16.61
N ASP A 82 2.36 -16.91 17.07
CA ASP A 82 2.56 -15.51 16.76
C ASP A 82 3.17 -15.30 15.36
N TRP A 83 4.10 -16.15 14.92
CA TRP A 83 4.63 -16.08 13.55
C TRP A 83 3.62 -16.52 12.48
N GLU A 84 2.72 -17.46 12.79
CA GLU A 84 1.57 -17.77 11.91
C GLU A 84 0.65 -16.54 11.73
N LYS A 85 0.45 -15.73 12.79
CA LYS A 85 -0.31 -14.48 12.66
C LYS A 85 0.44 -13.49 11.79
N VAL A 86 1.76 -13.37 11.92
CA VAL A 86 2.59 -12.52 11.06
C VAL A 86 2.37 -12.89 9.60
N ASP A 87 2.50 -14.15 9.23
CA ASP A 87 2.29 -14.65 7.87
C ASP A 87 0.92 -14.23 7.31
N ARG A 88 -0.15 -14.53 8.05
CA ARG A 88 -1.51 -14.11 7.68
C ARG A 88 -1.64 -12.59 7.54
N ARG A 89 -0.91 -11.78 8.31
CA ARG A 89 -0.94 -10.31 8.16
C ARG A 89 -0.19 -9.84 6.94
N VAL A 90 0.95 -10.45 6.62
CA VAL A 90 1.72 -10.16 5.40
C VAL A 90 0.91 -10.51 4.15
N GLU A 91 0.21 -11.65 4.14
CA GLU A 91 -0.70 -12.01 3.04
C GLU A 91 -1.83 -11.00 2.85
N ASN A 92 -2.44 -10.56 3.95
CA ASN A 92 -3.49 -9.54 3.89
C ASN A 92 -2.95 -8.20 3.41
N LEU A 93 -1.75 -7.80 3.86
CA LEU A 93 -1.09 -6.59 3.37
C LEU A 93 -0.83 -6.65 1.87
N ASN A 94 -0.42 -7.82 1.35
CA ASN A 94 -0.26 -8.02 -0.08
C ASN A 94 -1.58 -7.89 -0.86
N LYS A 95 -2.69 -8.35 -0.30
CA LYS A 95 -4.03 -8.16 -0.92
C LYS A 95 -4.41 -6.69 -1.00
N GLU A 96 -4.19 -5.93 0.08
CA GLU A 96 -4.43 -4.47 0.05
C GLU A 96 -3.49 -3.75 -0.92
N TYR A 97 -2.24 -4.20 -1.03
CA TYR A 97 -1.29 -3.66 -2.01
C TYR A 97 -1.79 -3.84 -3.44
N GLU A 98 -2.31 -5.02 -3.81
CA GLU A 98 -2.84 -5.23 -5.16
C GLU A 98 -4.11 -4.39 -5.41
N ASP A 99 -4.97 -4.22 -4.39
CA ASP A 99 -6.11 -3.30 -4.51
C ASP A 99 -5.66 -1.84 -4.67
N LEU A 100 -4.65 -1.41 -3.91
CA LEU A 100 -4.06 -0.07 -3.99
C LEU A 100 -3.52 0.21 -5.40
N LYS A 101 -2.76 -0.73 -5.95
CA LYS A 101 -2.23 -0.68 -7.32
C LYS A 101 -3.34 -0.61 -8.37
N GLN A 102 -4.40 -1.40 -8.21
CA GLN A 102 -5.54 -1.38 -9.14
C GLN A 102 -6.27 -0.03 -9.06
N LYS A 103 -6.60 0.45 -7.86
CA LYS A 103 -7.34 1.71 -7.69
C LYS A 103 -6.53 2.93 -8.14
N ALA A 104 -5.22 2.91 -7.95
CA ALA A 104 -4.35 3.93 -8.53
C ALA A 104 -4.38 3.90 -10.06
N THR A 105 -4.32 2.71 -10.66
CA THR A 105 -4.42 2.54 -12.12
C THR A 105 -5.74 3.08 -12.66
N ASP A 106 -6.85 2.75 -11.99
CA ASP A 106 -8.19 3.26 -12.35
C ASP A 106 -8.24 4.79 -12.27
N LEU A 107 -7.68 5.38 -11.21
CA LEU A 107 -7.63 6.82 -11.01
C LEU A 107 -6.80 7.52 -12.09
N PHE A 108 -5.57 7.05 -12.35
CA PHE A 108 -4.71 7.61 -13.40
C PHE A 108 -5.36 7.51 -14.77
N THR A 109 -5.97 6.37 -15.09
CA THR A 109 -6.66 6.18 -16.38
C THR A 109 -7.81 7.19 -16.55
N ALA A 110 -8.63 7.39 -15.51
CA ALA A 110 -9.70 8.37 -15.58
C ALA A 110 -9.19 9.82 -15.70
N MET A 111 -8.09 10.16 -15.02
CA MET A 111 -7.45 11.47 -15.17
C MET A 111 -6.94 11.69 -16.60
N GLU A 112 -6.35 10.66 -17.21
CA GLU A 112 -5.86 10.68 -18.59
C GLU A 112 -7.02 10.85 -19.58
N THR A 113 -8.09 10.06 -19.46
CA THR A 113 -9.28 10.16 -20.32
C THR A 113 -9.91 11.54 -20.23
N GLN A 114 -10.15 12.06 -19.02
CA GLN A 114 -10.74 13.38 -18.82
C GLN A 114 -9.84 14.49 -19.39
N THR A 115 -8.52 14.38 -19.18
CA THR A 115 -7.54 15.33 -19.76
C THR A 115 -7.53 15.27 -21.28
N ASN A 116 -7.66 14.07 -21.87
CA ASN A 116 -7.66 13.89 -23.31
C ASN A 116 -8.90 14.49 -23.99
N SER A 117 -10.02 14.59 -23.29
CA SER A 117 -11.25 15.23 -23.77
C SER A 117 -11.19 16.76 -23.84
N LEU A 118 -10.15 17.39 -23.27
CA LEU A 118 -10.03 18.84 -23.24
C LEU A 118 -9.74 19.42 -24.64
N SER A 119 -10.53 20.43 -25.02
CA SER A 119 -10.31 21.21 -26.24
C SER A 119 -9.18 22.22 -26.12
N ASP A 120 -8.91 22.73 -24.91
CA ASP A 120 -7.79 23.63 -24.64
C ASP A 120 -6.46 22.85 -24.71
N LYS A 121 -5.66 23.15 -25.72
CA LYS A 121 -4.37 22.48 -25.99
C LYS A 121 -3.33 22.73 -24.90
N THR A 122 -3.31 23.92 -24.32
CA THR A 122 -2.35 24.28 -23.27
C THR A 122 -2.70 23.54 -22.00
N ALA A 123 -3.96 23.61 -21.56
CA ALA A 123 -4.44 22.90 -20.38
C ALA A 123 -4.25 21.38 -20.52
N LYS A 124 -4.60 20.82 -21.69
CA LYS A 124 -4.38 19.40 -22.00
C LYS A 124 -2.92 19.01 -21.85
N LYS A 125 -2.00 19.76 -22.47
CA LYS A 125 -0.55 19.47 -22.40
C LYS A 125 -0.04 19.52 -20.95
N THR A 126 -0.39 20.56 -20.20
CA THR A 126 0.05 20.73 -18.81
C THR A 126 -0.44 19.58 -17.93
N LEU A 127 -1.73 19.24 -18.00
CA LEU A 127 -2.30 18.15 -17.21
C LEU A 127 -1.76 16.78 -17.63
N THR A 128 -1.58 16.52 -18.93
CA THR A 128 -0.97 15.26 -19.41
C THR A 128 0.43 15.07 -18.84
N ASN A 129 1.25 16.12 -18.83
CA ASN A 129 2.60 16.06 -18.26
C ASN A 129 2.57 15.78 -16.75
N ALA A 130 1.74 16.52 -16.00
CA ALA A 130 1.63 16.35 -14.56
C ALA A 130 1.13 14.95 -14.17
N ILE A 131 0.12 14.44 -14.87
CA ILE A 131 -0.40 13.08 -14.68
C ILE A 131 0.67 12.03 -15.00
N GLY A 132 1.41 12.20 -16.10
CA GLY A 132 2.49 11.28 -16.48
C GLY A 132 3.60 11.21 -15.43
N LYS A 133 4.03 12.37 -14.90
CA LYS A 133 5.02 12.46 -13.82
C LYS A 133 4.53 11.75 -12.55
N ALA A 134 3.34 12.13 -12.08
CA ALA A 134 2.73 11.53 -10.88
C ALA A 134 2.55 10.01 -11.02
N ARG A 135 2.15 9.52 -12.20
CA ARG A 135 2.01 8.08 -12.47
C ARG A 135 3.35 7.36 -12.43
N SER A 136 4.39 7.95 -13.03
CA SER A 136 5.73 7.37 -13.03
C SER A 136 6.30 7.25 -11.62
N GLU A 137 6.22 8.32 -10.83
CA GLU A 137 6.68 8.34 -9.44
C GLU A 137 5.90 7.35 -8.59
N TYR A 138 4.57 7.33 -8.72
CA TYR A 138 3.75 6.40 -7.95
C TYR A 138 4.00 4.94 -8.32
N ASN A 139 4.25 4.62 -9.59
CA ASN A 139 4.66 3.28 -10.00
C ASN A 139 5.98 2.84 -9.34
N ALA A 140 6.95 3.76 -9.20
CA ALA A 140 8.18 3.46 -8.47
C ALA A 140 7.90 3.18 -6.99
N THR A 141 7.00 3.94 -6.36
CA THR A 141 6.52 3.67 -5.00
C THR A 141 5.88 2.28 -4.90
N LEU A 142 5.02 1.89 -5.84
CA LEU A 142 4.39 0.57 -5.85
C LEU A 142 5.41 -0.57 -5.99
N VAL A 143 6.47 -0.39 -6.78
CA VAL A 143 7.56 -1.38 -6.90
C VAL A 143 8.31 -1.53 -5.58
N ASN A 144 8.63 -0.43 -4.91
CA ASN A 144 9.32 -0.48 -3.61
C ASN A 144 8.42 -1.08 -2.52
N THR A 145 7.12 -0.81 -2.56
CA THR A 145 6.14 -1.40 -1.65
C THR A 145 6.07 -2.92 -1.80
N ALA A 146 6.04 -3.43 -3.04
CA ALA A 146 6.08 -4.88 -3.28
C ALA A 146 7.36 -5.51 -2.70
N LYS A 147 8.51 -4.89 -2.93
CA LYS A 147 9.79 -5.35 -2.36
C LYS A 147 9.78 -5.38 -0.84
N ALA A 148 9.20 -4.37 -0.19
CA ALA A 148 9.08 -4.33 1.26
C ALA A 148 8.17 -5.45 1.80
N ILE A 149 7.07 -5.75 1.12
CA ILE A 149 6.20 -6.89 1.44
C ILE A 149 6.95 -8.21 1.26
N ASP A 150 7.75 -8.36 0.21
CA ASP A 150 8.58 -9.55 0.02
C ASP A 150 9.65 -9.70 1.11
N LYS A 151 10.26 -8.59 1.55
CA LYS A 151 11.17 -8.60 2.71
C LYS A 151 10.46 -9.06 3.99
N LEU A 152 9.19 -8.71 4.21
CA LEU A 152 8.40 -9.24 5.34
C LEU A 152 8.18 -10.74 5.24
N ARG A 153 7.90 -11.26 4.04
CA ARG A 153 7.75 -12.71 3.81
C ARG A 153 9.05 -13.45 4.13
N LEU A 154 10.18 -12.93 3.66
CA LEU A 154 11.49 -13.49 3.96
C LEU A 154 11.79 -13.44 5.47
N LEU A 155 11.47 -12.31 6.12
CA LEU A 155 11.65 -12.15 7.56
C LEU A 155 10.85 -13.19 8.36
N HIS A 156 9.60 -13.46 7.97
CA HIS A 156 8.81 -14.55 8.55
C HIS A 156 9.48 -15.92 8.35
N GLY A 157 9.95 -16.22 7.15
CA GLY A 157 10.66 -17.47 6.86
C GLY A 157 11.91 -17.64 7.73
N ASP A 158 12.74 -16.60 7.81
CA ASP A 158 13.95 -16.59 8.62
C ASP A 158 13.64 -16.80 10.11
N ALA A 159 12.58 -16.16 10.61
CA ALA A 159 12.16 -16.33 12.00
C ALA A 159 11.69 -17.75 12.30
N VAL A 160 10.91 -18.36 11.40
CA VAL A 160 10.48 -19.76 11.55
C VAL A 160 11.67 -20.72 11.55
N GLU A 161 12.68 -20.48 10.71
CA GLU A 161 13.91 -21.28 10.73
C GLU A 161 14.70 -21.12 12.03
N VAL A 162 14.75 -19.92 12.61
CA VAL A 162 15.34 -19.70 13.93
C VAL A 162 14.60 -20.46 15.03
N VAL A 163 13.26 -20.51 14.99
CA VAL A 163 12.46 -21.28 15.95
C VAL A 163 12.80 -22.77 15.86
N LYS A 164 12.88 -23.33 14.64
CA LYS A 164 13.27 -24.73 14.44
C LYS A 164 14.69 -25.02 14.94
N ALA A 165 15.63 -24.09 14.70
CA ALA A 165 16.99 -24.21 15.22
C ALA A 165 17.02 -24.21 16.75
N LEU A 166 16.19 -23.37 17.39
CA LEU A 166 16.02 -23.33 18.85
C LEU A 166 15.45 -24.66 19.39
N GLU A 167 14.51 -25.29 18.68
CA GLU A 167 13.98 -26.62 19.07
C GLU A 167 15.07 -27.69 19.07
N VAL A 168 15.88 -27.75 18.02
CA VAL A 168 17.00 -28.70 17.92
C VAL A 168 18.06 -28.40 18.99
N ALA A 169 18.39 -27.12 19.20
CA ALA A 169 19.33 -26.68 20.22
C ALA A 169 18.88 -27.08 21.63
N ALA A 170 17.59 -26.92 21.94
CA ALA A 170 17.01 -27.36 23.20
C ALA A 170 17.13 -28.88 23.37
N ALA A 171 16.77 -29.66 22.35
CA ALA A 171 16.87 -31.12 22.38
C ALA A 171 18.31 -31.64 22.55
N LEU A 172 19.30 -30.92 22.02
CA LEU A 172 20.72 -31.23 22.14
C LEU A 172 21.40 -30.57 23.35
N ASN A 173 20.67 -29.75 24.10
CA ASN A 173 21.21 -28.90 25.18
C ASN A 173 22.42 -28.07 24.72
N SER A 174 22.37 -27.52 23.50
CA SER A 174 23.44 -26.76 22.84
C SER A 174 22.88 -25.52 22.16
N PHE A 175 23.05 -24.36 22.82
CA PHE A 175 22.46 -23.08 22.39
C PHE A 175 23.45 -22.17 21.66
N ASP A 176 24.66 -22.65 21.38
CA ASP A 176 25.68 -21.90 20.68
C ASP A 176 25.28 -21.72 19.20
N ASN A 177 25.44 -20.50 18.65
CA ASN A 177 25.12 -20.03 17.27
C ASN A 177 23.75 -19.38 16.95
N ILE A 178 22.78 -19.27 17.86
CA ILE A 178 21.45 -18.73 17.48
C ILE A 178 21.36 -17.19 17.58
N ASN A 179 22.23 -16.58 18.37
CA ASN A 179 22.13 -15.15 18.73
C ASN A 179 22.29 -14.19 17.53
N ASP A 180 23.12 -14.56 16.56
CA ASP A 180 23.39 -13.71 15.39
C ASP A 180 22.23 -13.71 14.40
N GLN A 181 21.53 -14.83 14.26
CA GLN A 181 20.34 -14.93 13.41
C GLN A 181 19.19 -14.09 13.98
N MET A 182 18.96 -14.13 15.29
CA MET A 182 17.93 -13.31 15.95
C MET A 182 18.20 -11.81 15.77
N LYS A 183 19.42 -11.35 16.03
CA LYS A 183 19.82 -9.95 15.81
C LYS A 183 19.65 -9.51 14.36
N SER A 184 19.93 -10.40 13.40
CA SER A 184 19.74 -10.12 11.98
C SER A 184 18.27 -9.88 11.63
N ILE A 185 17.35 -10.66 12.20
CA ILE A 185 15.90 -10.50 11.99
C ILE A 185 15.44 -9.16 12.59
N GLU A 186 15.83 -8.86 13.83
CA GLU A 186 15.48 -7.61 14.51
C GLU A 186 15.94 -6.39 13.72
N GLY A 187 17.21 -6.37 13.29
CA GLY A 187 17.81 -5.22 12.58
C GLY A 187 17.17 -4.93 11.22
N ARG A 188 16.40 -5.86 10.65
CA ARG A 188 15.70 -5.68 9.37
C ARG A 188 14.31 -5.07 9.52
N VAL A 189 13.67 -5.17 10.68
CA VAL A 189 12.25 -4.77 10.84
C VAL A 189 12.05 -3.28 10.58
N ASP A 190 12.82 -2.41 11.24
CA ASP A 190 12.62 -0.97 11.15
C ASP A 190 12.76 -0.46 9.71
N GLY A 191 13.76 -0.95 8.98
CA GLY A 191 13.97 -0.60 7.57
C GLY A 191 12.80 -1.02 6.68
N ILE A 192 12.24 -2.23 6.89
CA ILE A 192 11.06 -2.69 6.14
C ILE A 192 9.83 -1.83 6.46
N MET A 193 9.64 -1.45 7.72
CA MET A 193 8.49 -0.64 8.13
C MET A 193 8.57 0.79 7.60
N GLU A 194 9.76 1.36 7.54
CA GLU A 194 10.00 2.67 6.94
C GLU A 194 9.67 2.66 5.43
N GLU A 195 10.12 1.63 4.71
CA GLU A 195 9.80 1.46 3.28
C GLU A 195 8.28 1.37 3.04
N LEU A 196 7.53 0.68 3.90
CA LEU A 196 6.07 0.62 3.82
C LEU A 196 5.38 1.94 4.19
N ASN A 197 5.99 2.75 5.07
CA ASN A 197 5.47 4.06 5.45
C ASN A 197 5.54 5.05 4.30
N VAL A 198 6.64 5.02 3.52
CA VAL A 198 6.79 5.84 2.31
C VAL A 198 5.62 5.60 1.35
N ALA A 199 5.17 4.36 1.20
CA ALA A 199 4.02 4.03 0.35
C ALA A 199 2.73 4.78 0.75
N VAL A 200 2.45 4.87 2.06
CA VAL A 200 1.29 5.59 2.58
C VAL A 200 1.41 7.09 2.32
N ILE A 201 2.59 7.66 2.58
CA ILE A 201 2.87 9.09 2.40
C ILE A 201 2.71 9.49 0.92
N GLU A 202 3.33 8.74 0.01
CA GLU A 202 3.24 9.02 -1.43
C GLU A 202 1.82 8.81 -1.97
N SER A 203 1.09 7.81 -1.45
CA SER A 203 -0.32 7.62 -1.83
C SER A 203 -1.21 8.76 -1.34
N LYS A 204 -0.96 9.29 -0.14
CA LYS A 204 -1.65 10.48 0.41
C LYS A 204 -1.47 11.70 -0.47
N LYS A 205 -0.24 11.96 -0.92
CA LYS A 205 0.08 13.10 -1.81
C LYS A 205 -0.79 13.14 -3.06
N LEU A 206 -1.11 11.98 -3.65
CA LEU A 206 -1.93 11.90 -4.87
C LEU A 206 -3.37 12.42 -4.72
N TYR A 207 -3.95 12.39 -3.51
CA TYR A 207 -5.30 12.90 -3.29
C TYR A 207 -5.37 14.15 -2.40
N GLU A 208 -4.31 14.46 -1.65
CA GLU A 208 -4.24 15.64 -0.76
C GLU A 208 -3.69 16.88 -1.47
N LYS A 209 -2.70 16.74 -2.37
CA LYS A 209 -2.13 17.89 -3.09
C LYS A 209 -2.87 18.18 -4.40
N LYS A 210 -2.85 19.44 -4.86
CA LYS A 210 -3.24 19.71 -6.26
C LYS A 210 -2.19 19.06 -7.16
N ILE A 211 -2.60 18.36 -8.20
CA ILE A 211 -1.66 17.75 -9.18
C ILE A 211 -0.69 18.79 -9.78
N THR A 212 -1.07 20.07 -9.82
CA THR A 212 -0.23 21.19 -10.25
C THR A 212 0.83 21.61 -9.23
N GLU A 213 0.63 21.33 -7.94
CA GLU A 213 1.58 21.62 -6.85
C GLU A 213 2.63 20.50 -6.69
N LEU A 214 2.47 19.37 -7.42
CA LEU A 214 3.52 18.34 -7.57
C LEU A 214 4.66 18.80 -8.51
N ASP A 215 4.50 19.95 -9.18
CA ASP A 215 5.51 20.56 -10.04
C ASP A 215 6.49 21.44 -9.23
N ASP A 216 6.04 22.05 -8.12
CA ASP A 216 6.79 23.09 -7.39
C ASP A 216 7.67 22.57 -6.23
N GLU A 217 7.60 21.28 -5.87
CA GLU A 217 8.26 20.74 -4.66
C GLU A 217 9.40 19.74 -4.92
N MET A 218 9.86 19.61 -6.17
CA MET A 218 11.01 18.76 -6.49
C MET A 218 12.17 19.60 -7.00
N PRO A 219 13.30 19.71 -6.26
CA PRO A 219 14.51 20.22 -6.86
C PRO A 219 14.86 19.29 -8.04
N LEU A 220 14.98 19.88 -9.23
CA LEU A 220 15.70 19.24 -10.32
C LEU A 220 17.17 19.08 -9.89
N PRO A 221 17.87 18.02 -10.34
CA PRO A 221 19.31 17.90 -10.12
C PRO A 221 20.08 19.09 -10.69
#